data_AF-A0AA51MWS7-F1
#
_entry.id   AF-A0AA51MWS7-F1
#
_cell.length_a   1.000
_cell.length_b   1.000
_cell.length_c   1.000
_cell.angle_alpha   90.00
_cell.angle_beta   90.00
_cell.angle_gamma   90.00
#
_symmetry.space_group_name_H-M   'P 1'
#
loop_
_entity.id
_entity.type
_entity.pdbx_description
1 polymer ?
#
loop_
_entity_poly.entity_id
_entity_poly.type
_entity_poly.pdbx_seq_one_letter_code
_entity_poly.pdbx_strand_id
1 'polypeptide(L)'
;MRWSEEEYQEFINKKSPKHKKKSKYRNIKATVDGIEFDSKEEVEYYCKLKLLKQAGEIKDFGLQPRYELQPTFRKNGTTHRSITYVADFIIENNDGTTDVVDIKGLETKEF
;
A
#
# COMPACT_ATOMS: atom_id res chain seq x y z
N MET A 1 9.68 28.31 -29.93
CA MET A 1 10.99 28.82 -29.45
C MET A 1 11.85 27.63 -29.10
N ARG A 2 13.06 27.55 -29.66
CA ARG A 2 14.04 26.50 -29.40
C ARG A 2 15.06 27.10 -28.43
N TRP A 3 15.05 26.66 -27.18
CA TRP A 3 15.99 27.18 -26.18
C TRP A 3 17.38 26.60 -26.42
N SER A 4 18.42 27.38 -26.11
CA SER A 4 19.80 26.90 -26.10
C SER A 4 20.05 25.98 -24.89
N GLU A 5 21.09 25.16 -24.95
CA GLU A 5 21.51 24.30 -23.84
C GLU A 5 21.75 25.13 -22.57
N GLU A 6 22.33 26.32 -22.73
CA GLU A 6 22.64 27.25 -21.65
C GLU A 6 21.38 27.86 -21.03
N GLU A 7 20.43 28.30 -21.88
CA GLU A 7 19.13 28.81 -21.44
C GLU A 7 18.32 27.74 -20.69
N TYR A 8 18.41 26.48 -21.13
CA TYR A 8 17.76 25.35 -20.48
C TYR A 8 18.35 25.06 -19.09
N GLN A 9 19.68 25.10 -18.96
CA GLN A 9 20.36 24.93 -17.67
C GLN A 9 20.05 26.07 -16.70
N GLU A 10 20.00 27.31 -17.18
CA GLU A 10 19.65 28.46 -16.35
C GLU A 10 18.19 28.39 -15.86
N PHE A 11 17.27 27.92 -16.71
CA PHE A 11 15.86 27.69 -16.36
C PHE A 11 15.68 26.61 -15.29
N ILE A 12 16.48 25.53 -15.35
CA ILE A 12 16.49 24.49 -14.31
C ILE A 12 17.02 25.04 -12.99
N ASN A 13 18.09 25.83 -13.02
CA ASN A 13 18.69 26.43 -11.82
C ASN A 13 17.81 27.52 -11.17
N LYS A 14 16.99 28.24 -11.94
CA LYS A 14 16.03 29.24 -11.42
C LYS A 14 14.80 28.64 -10.74
N LYS A 15 14.54 27.34 -10.85
CA LYS A 15 13.39 26.71 -10.18
C LYS A 15 13.66 26.58 -8.67
N SER A 16 12.98 27.44 -7.91
CA SER A 16 12.82 27.32 -6.46
C SER A 16 12.38 25.88 -6.07
N PRO A 17 12.86 25.32 -4.95
CA PRO A 17 12.51 23.96 -4.55
C PRO A 17 10.99 23.84 -4.42
N LYS A 18 10.38 22.95 -5.21
CA LYS A 18 8.95 22.63 -5.07
C LYS A 18 8.71 22.23 -3.62
N HIS A 19 7.93 23.02 -2.90
CA HIS A 19 7.51 22.70 -1.55
C HIS A 19 6.89 21.30 -1.58
N LYS A 20 7.53 20.30 -0.94
CA LYS A 20 7.00 18.93 -0.87
C LYS A 20 5.62 19.05 -0.22
N LYS A 21 4.55 18.87 -1.01
CA LYS A 21 3.19 18.82 -0.48
C LYS A 21 3.17 17.72 0.58
N LYS A 22 2.89 18.09 1.84
CA LYS A 22 2.69 17.12 2.91
C LYS A 22 1.55 16.19 2.47
N SER A 23 1.72 14.89 2.62
CA SER A 23 0.66 13.92 2.35
C SER A 23 -0.59 14.33 3.16
N LYS A 24 -1.79 14.12 2.60
CA LYS A 24 -3.07 14.56 3.17
C LYS A 24 -3.23 14.12 4.64
N TYR A 25 -2.62 13.00 5.01
CA TYR A 25 -2.67 12.41 6.36
C TYR A 25 -1.34 12.47 7.13
N ARG A 26 -0.27 13.07 6.59
CA ARG A 26 1.10 13.01 7.17
C ARG A 26 1.58 11.59 7.49
N ASN A 27 1.10 10.58 6.78
CA ASN A 27 1.59 9.21 6.94
C ASN A 27 3.11 9.18 6.69
N ILE A 28 3.83 8.62 7.67
CA ILE A 28 5.26 8.36 7.57
C ILE A 28 5.36 6.95 7.01
N LYS A 29 5.73 6.86 5.72
CA LYS A 29 6.11 5.58 5.12
C LYS A 29 7.27 5.01 5.94
N ALA A 30 7.11 3.77 6.36
CA ALA A 30 8.07 3.11 7.22
C ALA A 30 8.48 1.80 6.57
N THR A 31 9.79 1.56 6.55
CA THR A 31 10.36 0.33 5.99
C THR A 31 10.83 -0.55 7.14
N VAL A 32 10.26 -1.75 7.27
CA VAL A 32 10.66 -2.74 8.28
C VAL A 32 10.99 -4.04 7.56
N ASP A 33 12.13 -4.64 7.89
CA ASP A 33 12.64 -5.87 7.25
C ASP A 33 12.73 -5.80 5.71
N GLY A 34 12.89 -4.59 5.15
CA GLY A 34 12.94 -4.37 3.69
C GLY A 34 11.56 -4.22 3.03
N ILE A 35 10.48 -4.18 3.81
CA ILE A 35 9.10 -4.07 3.33
C ILE A 35 8.61 -2.64 3.59
N GLU A 36 8.07 -1.99 2.55
CA GLU A 36 7.49 -0.64 2.66
C GLU A 36 6.02 -0.72 3.08
N PHE A 37 5.67 -0.01 4.15
CA PHE A 37 4.30 0.13 4.66
C PHE A 37 3.79 1.56 4.44
N ASP A 38 2.49 1.69 4.18
CA ASP A 38 1.83 2.96 3.88
C ASP A 38 1.43 3.72 5.14
N SER A 39 1.36 3.04 6.29
CA SER A 39 1.03 3.62 7.59
C SER A 39 1.88 3.07 8.74
N LYS A 40 1.89 3.79 9.87
CA LYS A 40 2.52 3.31 11.11
C LYS A 40 1.74 2.16 11.75
N GLU A 41 0.41 2.20 11.65
CA GLU A 41 -0.47 1.16 12.19
C GLU A 41 -0.20 -0.19 11.53
N GLU A 42 0.05 -0.20 10.21
CA GLU A 42 0.50 -1.40 9.49
C GLU A 42 1.82 -1.95 10.02
N VAL A 43 2.79 -1.08 10.30
CA VAL A 43 4.07 -1.51 10.86
C VAL A 43 3.91 -2.12 12.25
N GLU A 44 3.11 -1.49 13.11
CA GLU A 44 2.83 -2.00 14.45
C GLU A 44 2.12 -3.36 14.38
N TYR A 45 1.16 -3.51 13.47
CA TYR A 45 0.47 -4.78 13.25
C TYR A 45 1.40 -5.87 12.72
N TYR A 46 2.26 -5.54 11.75
CA TYR A 46 3.30 -6.45 11.26
C TYR A 46 4.23 -6.92 12.38
N CYS A 47 4.67 -6.02 13.25
CA CYS A 47 5.49 -6.37 14.41
C CYS A 47 4.75 -7.31 15.38
N LYS A 48 3.45 -7.06 15.61
CA LYS A 48 2.59 -7.94 16.41
C LYS A 48 2.49 -9.35 15.80
N LEU A 49 2.28 -9.45 14.49
CA LEU A 49 2.23 -10.75 13.80
C LEU A 49 3.56 -11.51 13.90
N LYS A 50 4.71 -10.82 13.79
CA LYS A 50 6.01 -11.45 14.03
C LYS A 50 6.12 -12.04 15.44
N LEU A 51 5.66 -11.31 16.46
CA LEU A 51 5.67 -11.79 17.84
C LEU A 51 4.75 -12.99 18.03
N LEU A 52 3.54 -12.96 17.45
CA LEU A 52 2.59 -14.08 17.50
C LEU A 52 3.16 -15.34 16.81
N LYS A 53 3.83 -15.16 15.66
CA LYS A 53 4.51 -16.26 14.97
C LYS A 53 5.66 -16.82 15.81
N GLN A 54 6.45 -15.97 16.45
CA GLN A 54 7.54 -16.39 17.34
C GLN A 54 7.02 -17.10 18.60
N ALA A 55 5.88 -16.69 19.12
CA ALA A 55 5.21 -17.33 20.24
C ALA A 55 4.53 -18.65 19.85
N GLY A 56 4.37 -18.94 18.55
CA GLY A 56 3.68 -20.13 18.04
C GLY A 56 2.16 -20.03 18.09
N GLU A 57 1.59 -18.83 18.27
CA GLU A 57 0.14 -18.59 18.29
C GLU A 57 -0.47 -18.65 16.87
N ILE A 58 0.32 -18.27 15.87
CA ILE A 58 -0.03 -18.37 14.46
C ILE A 58 1.02 -19.20 13.73
N LYS A 59 0.59 -19.91 12.69
CA LYS A 59 1.46 -20.76 11.87
C LYS A 59 2.31 -19.90 10.95
N ASP A 60 1.67 -19.00 10.23
CA ASP A 60 2.35 -18.03 9.37
C ASP A 60 1.48 -16.80 9.11
N PHE A 61 2.06 -15.80 8.46
CA PHE A 61 1.31 -14.67 7.93
C PHE A 61 1.97 -14.17 6.65
N GLY A 62 1.16 -13.60 5.76
CA GLY A 62 1.57 -13.01 4.50
C GLY A 62 1.12 -11.56 4.38
N LEU A 63 1.65 -10.88 3.38
CA LEU A 63 1.36 -9.48 3.07
C LEU A 63 0.68 -9.37 1.72
N GLN A 64 -0.23 -8.41 1.60
CA GLN A 64 -0.83 -8.01 0.33
C GLN A 64 -1.43 -9.15 -0.51
N PRO A 65 -2.21 -10.08 0.09
CA PRO A 65 -2.88 -11.13 -0.68
C PRO A 65 -3.85 -10.51 -1.71
N ARG A 66 -3.88 -11.07 -2.92
CA ARG A 66 -4.71 -10.58 -4.03
C ARG A 66 -5.84 -11.57 -4.31
N TYR A 67 -7.07 -11.08 -4.27
CA TYR A 67 -8.28 -11.85 -4.53
C TYR A 67 -8.98 -11.32 -5.78
N GLU A 68 -9.13 -12.16 -6.80
CA GLU A 68 -9.93 -11.82 -7.97
C GLU A 68 -11.41 -11.89 -7.61
N LEU A 69 -12.06 -10.72 -7.49
CA LEU A 69 -13.50 -10.63 -7.21
C LEU A 69 -14.33 -10.83 -8.46
N GLN A 70 -13.82 -10.34 -9.59
CA GLN A 70 -14.48 -10.44 -10.88
C GLN A 70 -13.42 -10.62 -11.96
N PRO A 71 -13.48 -11.72 -12.73
CA PRO A 71 -12.60 -11.89 -13.88
C PRO A 71 -12.95 -10.92 -14.99
N THR A 72 -11.99 -10.68 -15.89
CA THR A 72 -12.24 -9.87 -17.09
C THR A 72 -13.31 -10.54 -17.95
N PHE A 73 -14.36 -9.81 -18.34
CA PHE A 73 -15.43 -10.34 -19.18
C PHE A 73 -15.89 -9.34 -20.23
N ARG A 74 -16.50 -9.86 -21.30
CA ARG A 74 -17.09 -9.03 -22.37
C ARG A 74 -18.60 -9.04 -22.26
N LYS A 75 -19.21 -7.85 -22.31
CA LYS A 75 -20.66 -7.68 -22.32
C LYS A 75 -21.03 -6.54 -23.28
N ASN A 76 -21.98 -6.79 -24.19
CA ASN A 76 -22.49 -5.81 -25.15
C ASN A 76 -21.38 -5.09 -25.95
N GLY A 77 -20.39 -5.85 -26.44
CA GLY A 77 -19.26 -5.30 -27.19
C GLY A 77 -18.21 -4.55 -26.36
N THR A 78 -18.44 -4.36 -25.05
CA THR A 78 -17.50 -3.70 -24.14
C THR A 78 -16.73 -4.74 -23.32
N THR A 79 -15.41 -4.54 -23.15
CA THR A 79 -14.59 -5.35 -22.25
C THR A 79 -14.52 -4.70 -20.87
N HIS A 80 -15.00 -5.41 -19.86
CA HIS A 80 -14.88 -5.03 -18.46
C HIS A 80 -13.61 -5.65 -17.88
N ARG A 81 -12.74 -4.82 -17.29
CA ARG A 81 -11.49 -5.25 -16.64
C ARG A 81 -11.79 -6.03 -15.37
N SER A 82 -10.88 -6.90 -14.96
CA SER A 82 -10.98 -7.60 -13.69
C SER A 82 -10.96 -6.63 -12.50
N ILE A 83 -11.68 -7.02 -11.45
CA ILE A 83 -11.68 -6.34 -10.16
C ILE A 83 -10.94 -7.23 -9.19
N THR A 84 -9.86 -6.70 -8.61
CA THR A 84 -9.05 -7.40 -7.62
C THR A 84 -9.14 -6.66 -6.30
N TYR A 85 -9.44 -7.39 -5.23
CA TYR A 85 -9.28 -6.92 -3.87
C TYR A 85 -7.88 -7.27 -3.37
N VAL A 86 -7.21 -6.31 -2.74
CA VAL A 86 -5.90 -6.51 -2.11
C VAL A 86 -6.07 -6.15 -0.64
N ALA A 87 -5.91 -7.13 0.25
CA ALA A 87 -5.93 -6.89 1.69
C ALA A 87 -4.53 -6.54 2.20
N ASP A 88 -4.37 -6.11 3.44
CA ASP A 88 -3.05 -5.76 3.98
C ASP A 88 -2.30 -7.01 4.47
N PHE A 89 -2.99 -7.88 5.21
CA PHE A 89 -2.41 -9.08 5.82
C PHE A 89 -3.30 -10.31 5.61
N ILE A 90 -2.65 -11.47 5.58
CA ILE A 90 -3.28 -12.79 5.68
C ILE A 90 -2.60 -13.55 6.81
N ILE A 91 -3.37 -14.19 7.68
CA ILE A 91 -2.88 -14.94 8.83
C ILE A 91 -3.27 -16.39 8.63
N GLU A 92 -2.29 -17.29 8.67
CA GLU A 92 -2.51 -18.72 8.76
C GLU A 92 -2.51 -19.14 10.23
N ASN A 93 -3.66 -19.59 10.72
CA ASN A 93 -3.81 -20.10 12.08
C ASN A 93 -3.32 -21.55 12.17
N ASN A 94 -3.03 -21.98 13.41
CA ASN A 94 -2.55 -23.34 13.68
C ASN A 94 -3.61 -24.42 13.40
N ASP A 95 -4.90 -24.06 13.42
CA ASP A 95 -6.02 -24.94 13.09
C ASP A 95 -6.24 -25.11 11.58
N GLY A 96 -5.45 -24.43 10.75
CA GLY A 96 -5.55 -24.44 9.30
C GLY A 96 -6.54 -23.43 8.72
N THR A 97 -7.17 -22.61 9.56
CA THR A 97 -7.99 -21.48 9.08
C THR A 97 -7.12 -20.32 8.62
N THR A 98 -7.72 -19.41 7.85
CA THR A 98 -7.03 -18.24 7.32
C THR A 98 -7.86 -16.99 7.52
N ASP A 99 -7.27 -16.00 8.20
CA ASP A 99 -7.89 -14.70 8.44
C ASP A 99 -7.30 -13.64 7.52
N VAL A 100 -8.16 -12.81 6.94
CA VAL A 100 -7.76 -11.70 6.06
C VAL A 100 -8.04 -10.39 6.79
N VAL A 101 -7.01 -9.55 6.92
CA VAL A 101 -7.05 -8.33 7.74
C VAL A 101 -6.73 -7.11 6.89
N ASP A 102 -7.53 -6.06 7.07
CA ASP A 102 -7.43 -4.77 6.39
C ASP A 102 -7.40 -3.67 7.46
N ILE A 103 -6.33 -2.88 7.48
CA ILE A 103 -6.08 -1.87 8.48
C ILE A 103 -6.69 -0.55 8.00
N LYS A 104 -7.81 -0.17 8.62
CA LYS A 104 -8.41 1.14 8.40
C LYS A 104 -7.73 2.17 9.29
N GLY A 105 -7.08 3.15 8.66
CA GLY A 105 -6.67 4.37 9.36
C GLY A 105 -7.87 5.21 9.81
N LEU A 106 -7.60 6.27 10.57
CA LEU A 106 -8.59 7.20 11.14
C LEU A 106 -9.83 7.41 10.26
N GLU A 107 -10.99 6.98 10.77
CA GLU A 107 -12.29 7.29 10.17
C GLU A 107 -12.49 8.81 10.14
N THR A 108 -12.29 9.41 8.98
CA THR A 108 -12.77 10.77 8.73
C THR A 108 -14.27 10.71 8.55
N LYS A 109 -14.97 11.63 9.22
CA LYS A 109 -16.43 11.73 9.36
C LYS A 109 -17.18 12.11 8.06
N GLU A 110 -16.70 11.67 6.90
CA GLU A 110 -17.30 11.90 5.59
C GLU A 110 -17.80 10.57 5.02
N PHE A 111 -19.03 10.20 5.41
CA PHE A 111 -19.87 9.21 4.74
C PHE A 111 -21.30 9.77 4.65
#